data_AF-A0A961EL43-F1
#
_entry.id   AF-A0A961EL43-F1
#
_cell.length_a   1.000
_cell.length_b   1.000
_cell.length_c   1.000
_cell.angle_alpha   90.00
_cell.angle_beta   90.00
_cell.angle_gamma   90.00
#
_symmetry.space_group_name_H-M   'P 1'
#
loop_
_entity.id
_entity.type
_entity.pdbx_description
1 polymer ?
#
loop_
_entity_poly.entity_id
_entity_poly.type
_entity_poly.pdbx_seq_one_letter_code
_entity_poly.pdbx_strand_id
1 'polypeptide(L)'
;MIPKLLHIAWIGEDGTQPNACIQTWRDLNPDFEVCVWNNAELAAGEWRTRSQMKALLGRDLQAVMELVRYEALARFGGVAVDALSIAKSPIPAWLLATDTFAIWADELDEPGLLSTALLGAATRDTFFAQLLDRIAANGQLEGGDPRFLVGSHRLAAVWRETRHPLTVHPSHYLAATYGEVSSYAGAGFELGELIRPPRDDRGADDSFAARQGEVVERLTVPSHIPDAPPLTSSFTLPPLLPSAPAIGDQDPSPQVPGALAARDVAGGSHESPLTWSDIAEFIRESSPDLVAPAEPAAEPIPDATTSRFRVLVATDWSSATVPLAILRAYAQMIPADAPVDLVFAVPRDVTDEDGECARVLLESLGDVETAGVTIESFAEAQRMSCYAAVVPQGNGDAVITEVATTLATLHHLADMVRDPERLGQEPAPSGGPNDGLSRRLAAYREVSLASA
;
A
#
# COMPACT_ATOMS: atom_id res chain seq x y z
N MET A 1 -5.93 -28.85 6.45
CA MET A 1 -5.12 -28.84 7.69
C MET A 1 -3.69 -28.54 7.32
N ILE A 2 -3.12 -27.57 8.02
CA ILE A 2 -1.78 -27.05 7.80
C ILE A 2 -0.73 -28.00 8.43
N PRO A 3 0.32 -28.41 7.69
CA PRO A 3 1.43 -29.21 8.23
C PRO A 3 2.14 -28.53 9.41
N LYS A 4 2.69 -29.32 10.33
CA LYS A 4 3.59 -28.84 11.40
C LYS A 4 5.01 -28.62 10.87
N LEU A 5 5.13 -27.70 9.92
CA LEU A 5 6.37 -27.27 9.32
C LEU A 5 6.46 -25.75 9.47
N LEU A 6 7.52 -25.28 10.11
CA LEU A 6 7.75 -23.87 10.35
C LEU A 6 8.83 -23.36 9.40
N HIS A 7 8.50 -22.33 8.64
CA HIS A 7 9.39 -21.68 7.68
C HIS A 7 9.81 -20.31 8.20
N ILE A 8 11.12 -20.09 8.25
CA ILE A 8 11.71 -18.83 8.68
C ILE A 8 12.75 -18.43 7.64
N ALA A 9 12.59 -17.28 7.00
CA ALA A 9 13.53 -16.82 5.98
C ALA A 9 14.46 -15.74 6.56
N TRP A 10 15.76 -15.90 6.37
CA TRP A 10 16.76 -14.89 6.68
C TRP A 10 17.81 -14.79 5.57
N ILE A 11 17.75 -13.72 4.78
CA ILE A 11 18.72 -13.43 3.71
C ILE A 11 19.43 -12.12 4.08
N GLY A 12 20.75 -12.17 4.21
CA GLY A 12 21.52 -11.05 4.73
C GLY A 12 22.98 -11.42 4.95
N GLU A 13 23.74 -10.57 5.65
CA GLU A 13 25.15 -10.83 5.93
C GLU A 13 25.33 -12.02 6.89
N ASP A 14 26.37 -12.82 6.66
CA ASP A 14 26.69 -13.95 7.52
C ASP A 14 26.92 -13.47 8.97
N GLY A 15 26.33 -14.16 9.93
CA GLY A 15 26.40 -13.80 11.35
C GLY A 15 25.36 -12.79 11.84
N THR A 16 24.57 -12.17 10.94
CA THR A 16 23.48 -11.25 11.34
C THR A 16 22.14 -11.95 11.59
N GLN A 17 22.07 -13.28 11.36
CA GLN A 17 20.85 -14.05 11.57
C GLN A 17 20.35 -13.93 13.02
N PRO A 18 19.08 -13.59 13.25
CA PRO A 18 18.51 -13.36 14.58
C PRO A 18 18.23 -14.70 15.30
N ASN A 19 19.27 -15.49 15.56
CA ASN A 19 19.17 -16.84 16.10
C ASN A 19 18.36 -16.90 17.41
N ALA A 20 18.45 -15.88 18.26
CA ALA A 20 17.67 -15.82 19.50
C ALA A 20 16.16 -15.77 19.22
N CYS A 21 15.71 -14.98 18.23
CA CYS A 21 14.31 -14.91 17.83
C CYS A 21 13.83 -16.25 17.26
N ILE A 22 14.62 -16.80 16.32
CA ILE A 22 14.36 -18.11 15.70
C ILE A 22 14.28 -19.23 16.74
N GLN A 23 15.14 -19.19 17.76
CA GLN A 23 15.17 -20.19 18.81
C GLN A 23 13.89 -20.18 19.65
N THR A 24 13.31 -19.01 19.93
CA THR A 24 12.04 -18.94 20.68
C THR A 24 10.91 -19.70 19.98
N TRP A 25 10.84 -19.63 18.65
CA TRP A 25 9.88 -20.39 17.87
C TRP A 25 10.13 -21.90 17.92
N ARG A 26 11.40 -22.33 17.89
CA ARG A 26 11.78 -23.76 18.03
C ARG A 26 11.41 -24.30 19.40
N ASP A 27 11.74 -23.56 20.45
CA ASP A 27 11.52 -23.99 21.84
C ASP A 27 10.03 -24.12 22.17
N LEU A 28 9.21 -23.18 21.67
CA LEU A 28 7.76 -23.21 21.88
C LEU A 28 7.01 -24.14 20.93
N ASN A 29 7.63 -24.64 19.86
CA ASN A 29 7.00 -25.54 18.89
C ASN A 29 7.86 -26.80 18.64
N PRO A 30 8.14 -27.61 19.69
CA PRO A 30 9.07 -28.75 19.60
C PRO A 30 8.56 -29.89 18.70
N ASP A 31 7.26 -29.88 18.38
CA ASP A 31 6.61 -30.83 17.48
C ASP A 31 6.53 -30.36 16.03
N PHE A 32 7.03 -29.16 15.73
CA PHE A 32 7.22 -28.67 14.37
C PHE A 32 8.60 -29.04 13.85
N GLU A 33 8.66 -29.44 12.58
CA GLU A 33 9.91 -29.38 11.85
C GLU A 33 10.20 -27.91 11.50
N VAL A 34 11.42 -27.42 11.78
CA VAL A 34 11.76 -26.00 11.56
C VAL A 34 12.81 -25.85 10.46
N CYS A 35 12.40 -25.22 9.37
CA CYS A 35 13.23 -24.92 8.22
C CYS A 35 13.62 -23.44 8.22
N VAL A 36 14.92 -23.18 8.31
CA VAL A 36 15.50 -21.83 8.16
C VAL A 36 16.05 -21.70 6.75
N TRP A 37 15.50 -20.77 5.98
CA TRP A 37 15.91 -20.46 4.62
C TRP A 37 16.95 -19.34 4.64
N ASN A 38 18.22 -19.69 4.46
CA ASN A 38 19.34 -18.76 4.46
C ASN A 38 19.92 -18.55 3.04
N ASN A 39 21.03 -17.80 2.96
CA ASN A 39 21.73 -17.53 1.71
C ASN A 39 22.07 -18.81 0.90
N ALA A 40 22.43 -19.90 1.58
CA ALA A 40 22.75 -21.17 0.95
C ALA A 40 21.51 -21.82 0.31
N GLU A 41 20.37 -21.87 1.00
CA GLU A 41 19.14 -22.40 0.41
C GLU A 41 18.62 -21.48 -0.70
N LEU A 42 18.74 -20.16 -0.57
CA LEU A 42 18.41 -19.23 -1.65
C LEU A 42 19.25 -19.49 -2.91
N ALA A 43 20.55 -19.72 -2.75
CA ALA A 43 21.45 -19.99 -3.87
C ALA A 43 21.20 -21.38 -4.50
N ALA A 44 20.96 -22.40 -3.69
CA ALA A 44 20.76 -23.78 -4.13
C ALA A 44 19.34 -24.06 -4.66
N GLY A 45 18.35 -23.30 -4.20
CA GLY A 45 16.95 -23.54 -4.51
C GLY A 45 16.57 -23.18 -5.94
N GLU A 46 15.59 -23.89 -6.48
CA GLU A 46 14.85 -23.48 -7.68
C GLU A 46 13.61 -22.70 -7.26
N TRP A 47 13.46 -21.47 -7.77
CA TRP A 47 12.41 -20.53 -7.36
C TRP A 47 11.59 -20.13 -8.59
N ARG A 48 10.25 -20.12 -8.47
CA ARG A 48 9.34 -19.60 -9.51
C ARG A 48 9.59 -18.11 -9.71
N THR A 49 9.83 -17.39 -8.62
CA THR A 49 10.11 -15.95 -8.65
C THR A 49 11.61 -15.63 -8.66
N ARG A 50 12.46 -16.50 -9.23
CA ARG A 50 13.93 -16.30 -9.25
C ARG A 50 14.33 -14.95 -9.85
N SER A 51 13.70 -14.56 -10.97
CA SER A 51 13.98 -13.28 -11.63
C SER A 51 13.66 -12.09 -10.72
N GLN A 52 12.55 -12.19 -9.97
CA GLN A 52 12.09 -11.18 -9.04
C GLN A 52 12.99 -11.06 -7.81
N MET A 53 13.36 -12.21 -7.23
CA MET A 53 14.35 -12.25 -6.14
C MET A 53 15.68 -11.63 -6.56
N LYS A 54 16.15 -11.89 -7.79
CA LYS A 54 17.39 -11.29 -8.32
C LYS A 54 17.29 -9.77 -8.46
N ALA A 55 16.15 -9.25 -8.91
CA ALA A 55 15.93 -7.81 -9.04
C ALA A 55 15.87 -7.10 -7.67
N LEU A 56 15.42 -7.80 -6.63
CA LEU A 56 15.26 -7.25 -5.29
C LEU A 56 16.49 -7.45 -4.37
N LEU A 57 17.37 -8.40 -4.67
CA LEU A 57 18.49 -8.78 -3.78
C LEU A 57 19.42 -7.61 -3.40
N GLY A 58 19.61 -6.64 -4.31
CA GLY A 58 20.42 -5.44 -4.06
C GLY A 58 19.62 -4.22 -3.61
N ARG A 59 18.32 -4.35 -3.42
CA ARG A 59 17.38 -3.23 -3.18
C ARG A 59 16.59 -3.40 -1.90
N ASP A 60 16.01 -4.57 -1.68
CA ASP A 60 15.13 -4.86 -0.56
C ASP A 60 15.20 -6.34 -0.20
N LEU A 61 15.97 -6.66 0.85
CA LEU A 61 16.12 -8.03 1.35
C LEU A 61 14.86 -8.52 2.07
N GLN A 62 14.04 -7.62 2.64
CA GLN A 62 12.77 -7.98 3.26
C GLN A 62 11.83 -8.56 2.20
N ALA A 63 11.75 -7.89 1.05
CA ALA A 63 10.95 -8.33 -0.10
C ALA A 63 11.42 -9.69 -0.63
N VAL A 64 12.73 -9.97 -0.62
CA VAL A 64 13.26 -11.31 -0.96
C VAL A 64 12.81 -12.35 0.07
N MET A 65 12.90 -12.06 1.37
CA MET A 65 12.46 -12.97 2.43
C MET A 65 10.95 -13.24 2.38
N GLU A 66 10.14 -12.26 2.00
CA GLU A 66 8.70 -12.45 1.70
C GLU A 66 8.47 -13.43 0.56
N LEU A 67 9.19 -13.29 -0.56
CA LEU A 67 9.10 -14.24 -1.67
C LEU A 67 9.50 -15.66 -1.25
N VAL A 68 10.56 -15.81 -0.45
CA VAL A 68 11.00 -17.11 0.07
C VAL A 68 9.90 -17.74 0.95
N ARG A 69 9.24 -16.96 1.82
CA ARG A 69 8.11 -17.44 2.63
C ARG A 69 6.94 -17.92 1.75
N TYR A 70 6.56 -17.17 0.72
CA TYR A 70 5.50 -17.59 -0.20
C TYR A 70 5.86 -18.86 -0.97
N GLU A 71 7.09 -18.97 -1.48
CA GLU A 71 7.59 -20.15 -2.18
C GLU A 71 7.59 -21.40 -1.28
N ALA A 72 7.99 -21.23 -0.02
CA ALA A 72 7.96 -22.30 0.96
C ALA A 72 6.51 -22.77 1.22
N LEU A 73 5.59 -21.85 1.48
CA LEU A 73 4.18 -22.17 1.69
C LEU A 73 3.53 -22.81 0.47
N ALA A 74 3.83 -22.32 -0.73
CA ALA A 74 3.31 -22.88 -1.99
C ALA A 74 3.83 -24.28 -2.28
N ARG A 75 5.02 -24.64 -1.79
CA ARG A 75 5.65 -25.95 -2.06
C ARG A 75 5.36 -26.97 -0.97
N PHE A 76 5.37 -26.55 0.29
CA PHE A 76 5.34 -27.46 1.44
C PHE A 76 4.09 -27.30 2.29
N GLY A 77 3.36 -26.18 2.15
CA GLY A 77 2.42 -25.74 3.18
C GLY A 77 3.18 -25.31 4.45
N GLY A 78 2.54 -25.45 5.60
CA GLY A 78 3.14 -25.11 6.89
C GLY A 78 2.77 -23.72 7.37
N VAL A 79 3.54 -23.22 8.32
CA VAL A 79 3.43 -21.87 8.89
C VAL A 79 4.72 -21.12 8.57
N ALA A 80 4.61 -19.90 8.05
CA ALA A 80 5.75 -19.01 7.85
C ALA A 80 5.69 -17.87 8.86
N VAL A 81 6.82 -17.60 9.52
CA VAL A 81 6.97 -16.51 10.50
C VAL A 81 8.17 -15.63 10.15
N ASP A 82 8.10 -14.35 10.52
CA ASP A 82 9.22 -13.43 10.36
C ASP A 82 10.40 -13.81 11.26
N ALA A 83 11.61 -13.74 10.72
CA ALA A 83 12.83 -14.06 11.48
C ALA A 83 13.08 -13.06 12.61
N LEU A 84 12.57 -11.83 12.49
CA LEU A 84 12.60 -10.80 13.53
C LEU A 84 11.35 -10.85 14.42
N SER A 85 10.81 -12.04 14.68
CA SER A 85 9.72 -12.21 15.63
C SER A 85 10.08 -13.17 16.77
N ILE A 86 9.61 -12.84 17.97
CA ILE A 86 9.75 -13.64 19.18
C ILE A 86 8.44 -14.39 19.41
N ALA A 87 8.49 -15.72 19.53
CA ALA A 87 7.34 -16.51 19.94
C ALA A 87 6.99 -16.25 21.41
N LYS A 88 5.71 -16.01 21.70
CA LYS A 88 5.15 -15.85 23.05
C LYS A 88 4.34 -17.06 23.48
N SER A 89 3.77 -17.76 22.52
CA SER A 89 2.93 -18.95 22.72
C SER A 89 3.24 -20.02 21.67
N PRO A 90 2.99 -21.31 21.96
CA PRO A 90 2.99 -22.36 20.93
C PRO A 90 1.90 -22.10 19.88
N ILE A 91 2.15 -22.50 18.64
CA ILE A 91 1.16 -22.46 17.55
C ILE A 91 0.00 -23.41 17.91
N PRO A 92 -1.21 -22.88 18.15
CA PRO A 92 -2.30 -23.70 18.65
C PRO A 92 -2.91 -24.54 17.52
N ALA A 93 -3.38 -25.73 17.84
CA ALA A 93 -3.93 -26.67 16.86
C ALA A 93 -5.13 -26.10 16.07
N TRP A 94 -5.90 -25.19 16.67
CA TRP A 94 -7.03 -24.54 15.97
C TRP A 94 -6.57 -23.62 14.84
N LEU A 95 -5.36 -23.04 14.93
CA LEU A 95 -4.80 -22.23 13.85
C LEU A 95 -4.41 -23.11 12.64
N LEU A 96 -4.04 -24.36 12.91
CA LEU A 96 -3.70 -25.36 11.87
C LEU A 96 -4.93 -26.04 11.24
N ALA A 97 -6.11 -25.85 11.84
CA ALA A 97 -7.33 -26.54 11.41
C ALA A 97 -7.92 -25.98 10.11
N THR A 98 -7.48 -24.79 9.68
CA THR A 98 -7.85 -24.20 8.39
C THR A 98 -7.00 -24.76 7.23
N ASP A 99 -7.33 -24.35 6.01
CA ASP A 99 -6.51 -24.63 4.83
C ASP A 99 -5.53 -23.49 4.56
N THR A 100 -5.89 -22.23 4.78
CA THR A 100 -4.96 -21.09 4.65
C THR A 100 -5.34 -20.00 5.62
N PHE A 101 -4.34 -19.38 6.25
CA PHE A 101 -4.55 -18.17 7.04
C PHE A 101 -3.51 -17.09 6.80
N ALA A 102 -3.91 -15.87 7.13
CA ALA A 102 -3.05 -14.72 7.32
C ALA A 102 -3.53 -13.96 8.57
N ILE A 103 -2.76 -12.95 8.98
CA ILE A 103 -3.21 -11.96 9.95
C ILE A 103 -3.35 -10.59 9.27
N TRP A 104 -4.16 -9.71 9.84
CA TRP A 104 -4.14 -8.30 9.45
C TRP A 104 -2.76 -7.68 9.74
N ALA A 105 -2.31 -6.75 8.87
CA ALA A 105 -1.06 -6.03 9.06
C ALA A 105 -1.16 -5.06 10.25
N ASP A 106 -2.20 -4.23 10.21
CA ASP A 106 -2.65 -3.37 11.29
C ASP A 106 -4.07 -2.90 10.94
N GLU A 107 -5.08 -3.26 11.73
CA GLU A 107 -6.47 -2.87 11.46
C GLU A 107 -6.74 -1.39 11.67
N LEU A 108 -5.90 -0.69 12.44
CA LEU A 108 -6.06 0.73 12.76
C LEU A 108 -5.29 1.59 11.76
N ASP A 109 -4.02 1.26 11.54
CA ASP A 109 -3.09 2.10 10.77
C ASP A 109 -2.95 1.64 9.31
N GLU A 110 -3.19 0.36 9.01
CA GLU A 110 -3.07 -0.23 7.66
C GLU A 110 -4.32 -1.08 7.27
N PRO A 111 -5.54 -0.51 7.35
CA PRO A 111 -6.79 -1.26 7.21
C PRO A 111 -6.87 -1.99 5.87
N GLY A 112 -7.27 -3.26 5.94
CA GLY A 112 -7.42 -4.12 4.77
C GLY A 112 -6.11 -4.68 4.21
N LEU A 113 -4.96 -4.44 4.84
CA LEU A 113 -3.70 -5.09 4.45
C LEU A 113 -3.45 -6.35 5.26
N LEU A 114 -2.91 -7.38 4.60
CA LEU A 114 -2.51 -8.64 5.23
C LEU A 114 -1.02 -8.58 5.57
N SER A 115 -0.66 -9.04 6.77
CA SER A 115 0.73 -9.12 7.18
C SER A 115 1.45 -10.24 6.44
N THR A 116 2.69 -9.97 6.01
CA THR A 116 3.60 -10.97 5.46
C THR A 116 4.37 -11.73 6.56
N ALA A 117 4.22 -11.31 7.82
CA ALA A 117 5.02 -11.76 8.95
C ALA A 117 4.50 -13.03 9.64
N LEU A 118 3.23 -13.39 9.45
CA LEU A 118 2.65 -14.63 9.96
C LEU A 118 1.58 -15.14 8.98
N LEU A 119 1.89 -16.28 8.35
CA LEU A 119 1.09 -16.88 7.29
C LEU A 119 1.03 -18.39 7.47
N GLY A 120 -0.01 -19.04 6.96
CA GLY A 120 -0.05 -20.50 6.92
C GLY A 120 -0.87 -21.06 5.78
N ALA A 121 -0.48 -22.24 5.30
CA ALA A 121 -1.14 -22.92 4.20
C ALA A 121 -1.06 -24.44 4.33
N ALA A 122 -2.11 -25.13 3.90
CA ALA A 122 -2.08 -26.55 3.65
C ALA A 122 -1.32 -26.80 2.35
N THR A 123 -0.61 -27.92 2.25
CA THR A 123 0.18 -28.26 1.04
C THR A 123 -0.65 -28.31 -0.24
N ARG A 124 -1.97 -28.54 -0.12
CA ARG A 124 -2.91 -28.58 -1.26
C ARG A 124 -3.47 -27.22 -1.65
N ASP A 125 -3.24 -26.18 -0.84
CA ASP A 125 -3.83 -24.87 -1.08
C ASP A 125 -3.09 -24.14 -2.21
N THR A 126 -3.86 -23.44 -3.06
CA THR A 126 -3.33 -22.82 -4.27
C THR A 126 -3.07 -21.33 -4.13
N PHE A 127 -3.38 -20.70 -2.98
CA PHE A 127 -3.31 -19.24 -2.85
C PHE A 127 -1.91 -18.70 -3.10
N PHE A 128 -0.90 -19.23 -2.41
CA PHE A 128 0.48 -18.78 -2.55
C PHE A 128 1.06 -19.13 -3.93
N ALA A 129 0.62 -20.23 -4.55
CA ALA A 129 0.98 -20.52 -5.93
C ALA A 129 0.45 -19.45 -6.90
N GLN A 130 -0.82 -19.06 -6.77
CA GLN A 130 -1.42 -18.00 -7.59
C GLN A 130 -0.78 -16.64 -7.34
N LEU A 131 -0.44 -16.31 -6.09
CA LEU A 131 0.31 -15.11 -5.74
C LEU A 131 1.66 -15.08 -6.45
N LEU A 132 2.43 -16.16 -6.37
CA LEU A 132 3.73 -16.28 -7.03
C LEU A 132 3.61 -16.19 -8.55
N ASP A 133 2.60 -16.83 -9.16
CA ASP A 133 2.40 -16.76 -10.60
C ASP A 133 2.09 -15.32 -11.07
N ARG A 134 1.28 -14.58 -10.29
CA ARG A 134 0.99 -13.15 -10.54
C ARG A 134 2.20 -12.25 -10.31
N ILE A 135 3.05 -12.56 -9.34
CA ILE A 135 4.32 -11.84 -9.14
C ILE A 135 5.29 -12.16 -10.27
N ALA A 136 5.38 -13.43 -10.68
CA ALA A 136 6.25 -13.88 -11.75
C ALA A 136 5.88 -13.27 -13.11
N ALA A 137 4.59 -13.08 -13.36
CA ALA A 137 4.06 -12.42 -14.56
C ALA A 137 4.30 -10.91 -14.60
N ASN A 138 4.54 -10.26 -13.46
CA ASN A 138 4.89 -8.84 -13.41
C ASN A 138 6.37 -8.66 -13.81
N GLY A 139 6.58 -8.30 -15.07
CA GLY A 139 7.92 -8.15 -15.66
C GLY A 139 8.68 -6.87 -15.27
N GLN A 140 8.00 -5.87 -14.69
CA GLN A 140 8.62 -4.61 -14.26
C GLN A 140 8.66 -4.54 -12.73
N LEU A 141 9.83 -4.76 -12.16
CA LEU A 141 10.11 -4.52 -10.73
C LEU A 141 11.07 -3.36 -10.50
N GLU A 142 11.69 -2.83 -11.56
CA GLU A 142 12.61 -1.70 -11.46
C GLU A 142 11.82 -0.44 -11.09
N GLY A 143 12.20 0.21 -9.99
CA GLY A 143 11.59 1.45 -9.51
C GLY A 143 10.30 1.33 -8.70
N GLY A 144 9.52 0.24 -8.81
CA GLY A 144 8.24 0.10 -8.08
C GLY A 144 8.41 -0.23 -6.59
N ASP A 145 7.57 0.29 -5.70
CA ASP A 145 7.66 0.03 -4.24
C ASP A 145 7.46 -1.48 -3.92
N PRO A 146 8.42 -2.14 -3.23
CA PRO A 146 8.35 -3.56 -2.90
C PRO A 146 7.07 -3.99 -2.17
N ARG A 147 6.43 -3.10 -1.40
CA ARG A 147 5.15 -3.37 -0.72
C ARG A 147 4.03 -3.71 -1.71
N PHE A 148 4.01 -3.04 -2.86
CA PHE A 148 3.04 -3.23 -3.93
C PHE A 148 3.45 -4.34 -4.90
N LEU A 149 4.76 -4.58 -5.03
CA LEU A 149 5.28 -5.61 -5.92
C LEU A 149 5.15 -7.01 -5.32
N VAL A 150 5.48 -7.18 -4.03
CA VAL A 150 5.53 -8.49 -3.37
C VAL A 150 5.00 -8.50 -1.92
N GLY A 151 4.99 -7.35 -1.24
CA GLY A 151 4.61 -7.26 0.17
C GLY A 151 3.11 -7.23 0.45
N SER A 152 2.74 -6.65 1.60
CA SER A 152 1.36 -6.66 2.14
C SER A 152 0.30 -6.15 1.15
N HIS A 153 0.60 -5.12 0.35
CA HIS A 153 -0.34 -4.63 -0.66
C HIS A 153 -0.54 -5.64 -1.77
N ARG A 154 0.53 -6.29 -2.25
CA ARG A 154 0.41 -7.33 -3.29
C ARG A 154 -0.37 -8.53 -2.77
N LEU A 155 -0.05 -8.99 -1.58
CA LEU A 155 -0.72 -10.11 -0.91
C LEU A 155 -2.23 -9.84 -0.78
N ALA A 156 -2.59 -8.67 -0.26
CA ALA A 156 -3.99 -8.26 -0.11
C ALA A 156 -4.70 -8.04 -1.45
N ALA A 157 -4.02 -7.48 -2.46
CA ALA A 157 -4.57 -7.31 -3.80
C ALA A 157 -4.91 -8.67 -4.44
N VAL A 158 -3.96 -9.62 -4.42
CA VAL A 158 -4.19 -10.97 -4.97
C VAL A 158 -5.31 -11.68 -4.22
N TRP A 159 -5.36 -11.58 -2.88
CA TRP A 159 -6.46 -12.15 -2.10
C TRP A 159 -7.83 -11.60 -2.52
N ARG A 160 -7.95 -10.27 -2.71
CA ARG A 160 -9.19 -9.64 -3.17
C ARG A 160 -9.56 -10.05 -4.61
N GLU A 161 -8.56 -10.10 -5.49
CA GLU A 161 -8.73 -10.47 -6.90
C GLU A 161 -9.22 -11.91 -7.06
N THR A 162 -8.65 -12.84 -6.28
CA THR A 162 -8.99 -14.28 -6.37
C THR A 162 -10.20 -14.64 -5.53
N ARG A 163 -10.57 -13.80 -4.54
CA ARG A 163 -11.56 -14.10 -3.51
C ARG A 163 -11.29 -15.45 -2.83
N HIS A 164 -10.01 -15.77 -2.64
CA HIS A 164 -9.60 -17.03 -2.04
C HIS A 164 -10.21 -17.17 -0.63
N PRO A 165 -10.69 -18.37 -0.22
CA PRO A 165 -11.23 -18.61 1.12
C PRO A 165 -10.11 -18.62 2.17
N LEU A 166 -9.55 -17.45 2.43
CA LEU A 166 -8.49 -17.19 3.39
C LEU A 166 -9.10 -16.90 4.77
N THR A 167 -8.63 -17.59 5.80
CA THR A 167 -8.95 -17.21 7.18
C THR A 167 -8.06 -16.04 7.60
N VAL A 168 -8.64 -14.91 7.98
CA VAL A 168 -7.88 -13.74 8.43
C VAL A 168 -8.05 -13.55 9.93
N HIS A 169 -6.95 -13.51 10.66
CA HIS A 169 -6.92 -13.33 12.11
C HIS A 169 -6.48 -11.91 12.49
N PRO A 170 -6.76 -11.47 13.74
CA PRO A 170 -6.37 -10.15 14.21
C PRO A 170 -4.85 -9.90 14.17
N SER A 171 -4.43 -8.66 13.92
CA SER A 171 -2.99 -8.31 13.89
C SER A 171 -2.28 -8.55 15.23
N HIS A 172 -2.99 -8.37 16.36
CA HIS A 172 -2.42 -8.58 17.70
C HIS A 172 -1.97 -10.01 17.98
N TYR A 173 -2.29 -10.99 17.11
CA TYR A 173 -1.68 -12.32 17.20
C TYR A 173 -0.15 -12.26 16.99
N LEU A 174 0.35 -11.27 16.25
CA LEU A 174 1.77 -10.94 16.14
C LEU A 174 1.98 -9.45 16.45
N ALA A 175 1.93 -9.09 17.73
CA ALA A 175 2.02 -7.71 18.17
C ALA A 175 3.35 -7.05 17.77
N ALA A 176 3.34 -5.79 17.32
CA ALA A 176 4.57 -5.03 17.05
C ALA A 176 4.92 -4.15 18.27
N THR A 177 6.19 -4.10 18.67
CA THR A 177 6.61 -3.45 19.93
C THR A 177 7.65 -2.34 19.79
N TYR A 178 7.83 -1.77 18.60
CA TYR A 178 8.80 -0.69 18.41
C TYR A 178 8.29 0.36 17.41
N GLY A 179 8.22 1.61 17.86
CA GLY A 179 7.74 2.78 17.10
C GLY A 179 6.38 3.31 17.60
N GLU A 180 5.95 4.45 17.04
CA GLU A 180 4.66 5.13 17.31
C GLU A 180 3.43 4.36 16.79
N VAL A 181 3.50 3.02 16.73
CA VAL A 181 2.37 2.19 16.30
C VAL A 181 1.42 2.03 17.49
N SER A 182 0.13 2.24 17.24
CA SER A 182 -0.92 2.09 18.25
C SER A 182 -0.90 0.66 18.81
N SER A 183 -0.60 0.49 20.10
CA SER A 183 -0.58 -0.85 20.72
C SER A 183 -1.96 -1.29 21.21
N TYR A 184 -2.28 -2.56 21.00
CA TYR A 184 -3.50 -3.16 21.55
C TYR A 184 -3.34 -3.36 23.06
N ALA A 185 -4.11 -2.63 23.88
CA ALA A 185 -4.03 -2.70 25.34
C ALA A 185 -4.82 -3.88 25.97
N GLY A 186 -5.44 -4.73 25.14
CA GLY A 186 -6.28 -5.85 25.60
C GLY A 186 -5.48 -7.11 25.96
N ALA A 187 -6.02 -7.94 26.85
CA ALA A 187 -5.41 -9.22 27.26
C ALA A 187 -5.71 -10.36 26.27
N GLY A 188 -5.62 -10.07 24.97
CA GLY A 188 -5.91 -11.01 23.88
C GLY A 188 -4.90 -12.16 23.78
N PHE A 189 -5.18 -13.12 22.91
CA PHE A 189 -4.22 -14.16 22.58
C PHE A 189 -3.09 -13.58 21.72
N GLU A 190 -1.84 -13.78 22.14
CA GLU A 190 -0.65 -13.40 21.40
C GLU A 190 0.17 -14.65 21.07
N LEU A 191 0.43 -14.85 19.78
CA LEU A 191 1.30 -15.92 19.30
C LEU A 191 2.76 -15.51 19.38
N GLY A 192 3.05 -14.26 19.01
CA GLY A 192 4.39 -13.72 19.03
C GLY A 192 4.42 -12.20 19.00
N GLU A 193 5.63 -11.68 18.94
CA GLU A 193 5.94 -10.27 18.93
C GLU A 193 6.91 -9.97 17.79
N LEU A 194 6.57 -9.03 16.91
CA LEU A 194 7.42 -8.57 15.82
C LEU A 194 8.31 -7.42 16.28
N ILE A 195 9.61 -7.59 16.08
CA ILE A 195 10.62 -6.57 16.35
C ILE A 195 10.75 -5.72 15.10
N ARG A 196 10.06 -4.57 15.05
CA ARG A 196 10.23 -3.59 13.98
C ARG A 196 11.33 -2.58 14.35
N PRO A 197 12.31 -2.26 13.47
CA PRO A 197 13.07 -1.03 13.66
C PRO A 197 12.13 0.20 13.55
N PRO A 198 12.46 1.34 14.20
CA PRO A 198 11.73 2.59 14.00
C PRO A 198 11.66 2.94 12.49
N ARG A 199 10.46 3.21 11.96
CA ARG A 199 10.30 3.83 10.64
C ARG A 199 10.76 5.29 10.78
N ASP A 200 11.84 5.67 10.09
CA ASP A 200 12.15 7.09 9.81
C ASP A 200 11.61 7.34 8.40
N ASP A 201 10.79 8.38 8.24
CA ASP A 201 10.09 8.74 7.00
C ASP A 201 11.04 9.25 5.89
N ARG A 202 12.35 9.20 6.15
CA ARG A 202 13.39 9.50 5.18
C ARG A 202 13.61 8.30 4.28
N GLY A 203 13.51 8.56 2.98
CA GLY A 203 13.57 7.59 1.90
C GLY A 203 14.68 6.56 1.99
N ALA A 204 14.54 5.51 1.18
CA ALA A 204 15.27 4.24 1.16
C ALA A 204 16.81 4.30 0.97
N ASP A 205 17.49 5.40 1.36
CA ASP A 205 18.94 5.55 1.40
C ASP A 205 19.38 5.78 2.85
N ASP A 206 19.56 4.68 3.59
CA ASP A 206 20.80 4.38 4.33
C ASP A 206 20.61 3.12 5.20
N SER A 207 21.10 2.01 4.63
CA SER A 207 21.43 0.70 5.20
C SER A 207 20.41 0.04 6.16
N PHE A 208 19.38 -0.56 5.57
CA PHE A 208 18.58 -1.61 6.22
C PHE A 208 19.48 -2.67 6.91
N ALA A 209 20.60 -3.05 6.29
CA ALA A 209 21.60 -3.96 6.86
C ALA A 209 22.29 -3.44 8.14
N ALA A 210 22.68 -2.15 8.21
CA ALA A 210 23.32 -1.61 9.41
C ALA A 210 22.32 -1.48 10.57
N ARG A 211 21.06 -1.18 10.26
CA ARG A 211 19.98 -1.12 11.26
C ARG A 211 19.60 -2.51 11.77
N GLN A 212 19.73 -3.58 10.97
CA GLN A 212 19.55 -4.95 11.43
C GLN A 212 20.61 -5.34 12.47
N GLY A 213 21.88 -5.00 12.23
CA GLY A 213 22.95 -5.19 13.22
C GLY A 213 22.66 -4.45 14.53
N GLU A 214 22.20 -3.20 14.46
CA GLU A 214 21.86 -2.39 15.64
C GLU A 214 20.62 -2.94 16.40
N VAL A 215 19.60 -3.43 15.70
CA VAL A 215 18.43 -4.08 16.33
C VAL A 215 18.84 -5.38 17.00
N VAL A 216 19.65 -6.21 16.34
CA VAL A 216 20.17 -7.47 16.92
C VAL A 216 21.06 -7.20 18.14
N GLU A 217 21.89 -6.16 18.11
CA GLU A 217 22.72 -5.75 19.26
C GLU A 217 21.91 -5.07 20.40
N ARG A 218 20.84 -4.34 20.08
CA ARG A 218 19.98 -3.66 21.06
C ARG A 218 18.89 -4.54 21.66
N LEU A 219 18.60 -5.68 21.05
CA LEU A 219 17.82 -6.73 21.67
C LEU A 219 18.58 -7.19 22.91
N THR A 220 18.27 -6.55 24.04
CA THR A 220 18.34 -7.17 25.36
C THR A 220 17.32 -8.30 25.35
N VAL A 221 17.66 -9.37 24.62
CA VAL A 221 17.01 -10.65 24.74
C VAL A 221 16.98 -10.93 26.25
N PRO A 222 15.82 -11.20 26.85
CA PRO A 222 15.74 -11.40 28.28
C PRO A 222 16.86 -12.36 28.70
N SER A 223 17.62 -12.01 29.75
CA SER A 223 18.89 -12.63 30.18
C SER A 223 18.85 -14.13 30.51
N HIS A 224 17.73 -14.78 30.18
CA HIS A 224 17.40 -16.19 30.32
C HIS A 224 17.48 -16.96 28.99
N ILE A 225 17.70 -16.32 27.83
CA ILE A 225 17.96 -17.03 26.57
C ILE A 225 19.48 -17.07 26.34
N PRO A 226 20.16 -18.22 26.53
CA PRO A 226 21.59 -18.34 26.27
C PRO A 226 21.90 -18.13 24.79
N ASP A 227 23.13 -17.69 24.47
CA ASP A 227 23.64 -17.57 23.10
C ASP A 227 23.30 -18.84 22.30
N ALA A 228 22.37 -18.73 21.35
CA ALA A 228 21.95 -19.85 20.54
C ALA A 228 23.04 -20.19 19.52
N PRO A 229 23.40 -21.47 19.34
CA PRO A 229 24.40 -21.87 18.35
C PRO A 229 23.94 -21.49 16.93
N PRO A 230 24.87 -21.37 15.95
CA PRO A 230 24.50 -21.14 14.56
C PRO A 230 23.56 -22.24 14.07
N LEU A 231 22.39 -21.84 13.58
CA LEU A 231 21.34 -22.75 13.15
C LEU A 231 21.48 -23.01 11.65
N THR A 232 21.85 -24.24 11.27
CA THR A 232 21.83 -24.71 9.88
C THR A 232 20.53 -25.46 9.57
N SER A 233 20.08 -25.37 8.32
CA SER A 233 18.96 -26.18 7.83
C SER A 233 19.42 -27.63 7.62
N SER A 234 18.62 -28.59 8.09
CA SER A 234 18.76 -30.02 7.75
C SER A 234 17.79 -30.45 6.63
N PHE A 235 17.09 -29.50 6.00
CA PHE A 235 16.00 -29.78 5.07
C PHE A 235 16.51 -30.06 3.65
N THR A 236 16.19 -31.22 3.09
CA THR A 236 16.55 -31.57 1.70
C THR A 236 15.46 -31.11 0.74
N LEU A 237 15.81 -30.32 -0.28
CA LEU A 237 14.86 -29.75 -1.24
C LEU A 237 14.37 -30.79 -2.26
N PRO A 238 13.06 -31.10 -2.34
CA PRO A 238 12.49 -31.82 -3.47
C PRO A 238 12.27 -30.89 -4.69
N PRO A 239 12.16 -31.45 -5.92
CA PRO A 239 11.92 -30.68 -7.14
C PRO A 239 10.57 -29.95 -7.14
N LEU A 240 10.47 -28.89 -7.96
CA LEU A 240 9.28 -28.04 -8.11
C LEU A 240 8.01 -28.84 -8.48
N LEU A 241 6.89 -28.52 -7.82
CA LEU A 241 5.55 -28.98 -8.24
C LEU A 241 5.15 -28.27 -9.55
N PRO A 242 4.52 -28.99 -10.52
CA PRO A 242 4.06 -28.39 -11.77
C PRO A 242 2.98 -27.33 -11.51
N SER A 243 2.96 -26.28 -12.34
CA SER A 243 1.96 -25.21 -12.30
C SER A 243 0.54 -25.76 -12.40
N ALA A 244 -0.38 -25.18 -11.63
CA ALA A 244 -1.79 -25.54 -11.71
C ALA A 244 -2.37 -25.15 -13.08
N PRO A 245 -3.29 -25.96 -13.66
CA PRO A 245 -3.95 -25.59 -14.90
C PRO A 245 -4.85 -24.37 -14.69
N ALA A 246 -4.91 -23.50 -15.70
CA ALA A 246 -5.80 -22.34 -15.72
C ALA A 246 -7.26 -22.76 -15.51
N ILE A 247 -7.91 -22.23 -14.48
CA ILE A 247 -9.35 -22.40 -14.27
C ILE A 247 -10.05 -21.54 -15.31
N GLY A 248 -10.68 -22.21 -16.28
CA GLY A 248 -11.46 -21.58 -17.34
C GLY A 248 -12.76 -20.96 -16.83
N ASP A 249 -13.18 -19.92 -17.55
CA ASP A 249 -14.44 -19.18 -17.38
C ASP A 249 -15.62 -20.11 -17.15
N GLN A 250 -16.26 -19.96 -15.99
CA GLN A 250 -17.67 -20.33 -15.82
C GLN A 250 -18.44 -19.17 -15.20
N ASP A 251 -19.26 -18.57 -16.05
CA ASP A 251 -20.43 -17.76 -15.73
C ASP A 251 -21.35 -18.52 -14.75
N PRO A 252 -21.92 -17.84 -13.74
CA PRO A 252 -23.38 -17.85 -13.74
C PRO A 252 -24.02 -16.54 -13.25
N SER A 253 -24.95 -16.06 -14.04
CA SER A 253 -26.23 -15.52 -13.56
C SER A 253 -27.34 -16.15 -14.44
N PRO A 254 -28.61 -16.31 -13.99
CA PRO A 254 -29.33 -15.23 -13.29
C PRO A 254 -30.52 -15.63 -12.35
N GLN A 255 -31.12 -14.58 -11.76
CA GLN A 255 -32.52 -14.40 -11.28
C GLN A 255 -32.88 -14.83 -9.83
N VAL A 256 -33.72 -14.17 -9.00
CA VAL A 256 -34.68 -12.99 -8.95
C VAL A 256 -35.38 -13.09 -7.54
N PRO A 257 -36.38 -12.28 -7.07
CA PRO A 257 -36.51 -10.86 -6.65
C PRO A 257 -36.83 -10.68 -5.13
N GLY A 258 -37.10 -9.44 -4.65
CA GLY A 258 -38.01 -9.22 -3.51
C GLY A 258 -37.60 -8.15 -2.49
N ALA A 259 -38.42 -7.10 -2.40
CA ALA A 259 -38.32 -5.97 -1.47
C ALA A 259 -38.89 -6.26 -0.06
N LEU A 260 -38.69 -5.28 0.86
CA LEU A 260 -39.29 -5.00 2.18
C LEU A 260 -38.24 -5.08 3.31
N ALA A 261 -38.10 -4.16 4.26
CA ALA A 261 -38.75 -2.87 4.54
C ALA A 261 -37.85 -2.11 5.55
N ALA A 262 -37.91 -0.78 5.52
CA ALA A 262 -37.34 0.09 6.55
C ALA A 262 -38.05 -0.12 7.90
N ARG A 263 -37.29 -0.04 8.99
CA ARG A 263 -37.81 0.38 10.31
C ARG A 263 -36.76 1.19 11.06
N ASP A 264 -37.21 2.39 11.43
CA ASP A 264 -36.57 3.37 12.28
C ASP A 264 -36.22 2.82 13.67
N VAL A 265 -35.07 3.24 14.19
CA VAL A 265 -34.89 3.55 15.61
C VAL A 265 -34.14 4.88 15.70
N ALA A 266 -34.87 5.89 16.16
CA ALA A 266 -34.33 7.20 16.49
C ALA A 266 -33.68 7.21 17.89
N GLY A 267 -32.67 8.06 18.07
CA GLY A 267 -32.39 8.72 19.35
C GLY A 267 -30.96 8.60 19.88
N GLY A 268 -30.10 9.55 19.50
CA GLY A 268 -28.82 9.81 20.14
C GLY A 268 -28.08 10.95 19.42
N SER A 269 -27.91 12.08 20.09
CA SER A 269 -27.43 13.37 19.57
C SER A 269 -26.06 13.32 18.88
N HIS A 270 -26.02 13.65 17.59
CA HIS A 270 -24.82 14.00 16.83
C HIS A 270 -24.65 15.54 16.81
N GLU A 271 -23.46 16.02 17.16
CA GLU A 271 -22.98 17.32 16.70
C GLU A 271 -22.93 17.29 15.16
N SER A 272 -23.44 18.35 14.51
CA SER A 272 -23.50 18.42 13.05
C SER A 272 -22.11 18.70 12.46
N PRO A 273 -21.76 18.12 11.30
CA PRO A 273 -20.52 18.46 10.61
C PRO A 273 -20.55 19.93 10.15
N LEU A 274 -19.42 20.62 10.29
CA LEU A 274 -19.23 22.01 9.88
C LEU A 274 -19.51 22.18 8.38
N THR A 275 -20.32 23.18 8.02
CA THR A 275 -20.64 23.52 6.64
C THR A 275 -19.63 24.51 6.06
N TRP A 276 -19.60 24.65 4.74
CA TRP A 276 -18.75 25.64 4.05
C TRP A 276 -18.98 27.08 4.53
N SER A 277 -20.20 27.42 4.94
CA SER A 277 -20.53 28.71 5.53
C SER A 277 -19.83 28.93 6.88
N ASP A 278 -19.72 27.88 7.71
CA ASP A 278 -19.06 27.91 9.01
C ASP A 278 -17.53 28.07 8.88
N ILE A 279 -16.93 27.42 7.88
CA ILE A 279 -15.49 27.49 7.60
C ILE A 279 -15.12 28.86 6.99
N ALA A 280 -15.94 29.37 6.06
CA ALA A 280 -15.71 30.67 5.44
C ALA A 280 -15.87 31.82 6.44
N GLU A 281 -16.75 31.69 7.43
CA GLU A 281 -16.91 32.66 8.52
C GLU A 281 -15.74 32.61 9.51
N PHE A 282 -15.29 31.40 9.89
CA PHE A 282 -14.11 31.20 10.75
C PHE A 282 -12.81 31.80 10.16
N ILE A 283 -12.59 31.66 8.85
CA ILE A 283 -11.42 32.24 8.17
C ILE A 283 -11.53 33.76 8.09
N ARG A 284 -12.73 34.30 7.86
CA ARG A 284 -13.00 35.75 7.78
C ARG A 284 -12.86 36.44 9.13
N GLU A 285 -13.20 35.75 10.23
CA GLU A 285 -13.00 36.23 11.60
C GLU A 285 -11.53 36.15 12.05
N SER A 286 -10.74 35.24 11.47
CA SER A 286 -9.35 34.99 11.87
C SER A 286 -8.32 35.91 11.20
N SER A 287 -8.68 36.61 10.12
CA SER A 287 -7.76 37.48 9.35
C SER A 287 -8.48 38.70 8.71
N PRO A 288 -8.68 39.80 9.46
CA PRO A 288 -9.42 40.96 8.97
C PRO A 288 -8.69 41.88 7.97
N ASP A 289 -7.40 41.65 7.68
CA ASP A 289 -6.54 42.62 6.97
C ASP A 289 -6.26 42.33 5.49
N LEU A 290 -6.94 41.38 4.85
CA LEU A 290 -6.72 41.06 3.42
C LEU A 290 -7.95 41.39 2.56
N VAL A 291 -8.20 42.68 2.34
CA VAL A 291 -9.05 43.15 1.22
C VAL A 291 -8.45 44.40 0.58
N ALA A 292 -7.86 44.23 -0.60
CA ALA A 292 -7.90 45.21 -1.67
C ALA A 292 -7.81 44.48 -3.03
N PRO A 293 -8.72 44.74 -4.00
CA PRO A 293 -8.66 44.09 -5.30
C PRO A 293 -7.64 44.81 -6.19
N ALA A 294 -6.73 44.06 -6.82
CA ALA A 294 -5.92 44.56 -7.93
C ALA A 294 -6.60 44.20 -9.26
N GLU A 295 -6.85 45.20 -10.10
CA GLU A 295 -7.38 45.06 -11.46
C GLU A 295 -6.42 44.30 -12.40
N PRO A 296 -6.92 43.65 -13.46
CA PRO A 296 -6.11 42.75 -14.29
C PRO A 296 -5.35 43.54 -15.36
N ALA A 297 -4.02 43.42 -15.36
CA ALA A 297 -3.19 43.82 -16.50
C ALA A 297 -3.00 42.61 -17.42
N ALA A 298 -3.66 42.65 -18.57
CA ALA A 298 -3.48 41.71 -19.66
C ALA A 298 -2.17 41.99 -20.41
N GLU A 299 -1.21 41.07 -20.34
CA GLU A 299 -0.18 40.88 -21.37
C GLU A 299 -0.18 39.41 -21.82
N PRO A 300 -0.03 39.14 -23.13
CA PRO A 300 -0.14 37.78 -23.66
C PRO A 300 1.15 37.01 -23.35
N ILE A 301 1.02 35.96 -22.54
CA ILE A 301 2.09 35.01 -22.22
C ILE A 301 2.52 34.28 -23.51
N PRO A 302 3.83 34.03 -23.73
CA PRO A 302 4.35 33.44 -24.96
C PRO A 302 3.89 31.98 -25.12
N ASP A 303 3.69 31.56 -26.37
CA ASP A 303 3.29 30.22 -26.85
C ASP A 303 3.29 29.11 -25.78
N ALA A 304 2.08 28.65 -25.44
CA ALA A 304 1.84 27.56 -24.50
C ALA A 304 2.63 26.32 -24.90
N THR A 305 3.75 26.08 -24.21
CA THR A 305 4.32 24.75 -24.09
C THR A 305 3.25 23.88 -23.47
N THR A 306 2.61 23.05 -24.28
CA THR A 306 1.63 22.07 -23.81
C THR A 306 2.30 21.20 -22.75
N SER A 307 1.87 21.33 -21.50
CA SER A 307 2.41 20.52 -20.41
C SER A 307 2.31 19.05 -20.77
N ARG A 308 3.42 18.33 -20.57
CA ARG A 308 3.59 16.97 -21.10
C ARG A 308 2.87 15.93 -20.24
N PHE A 309 2.58 16.25 -18.98
CA PHE A 309 1.96 15.35 -18.02
C PHE A 309 0.77 16.03 -17.34
N ARG A 310 -0.30 15.26 -17.08
CA ARG A 310 -1.52 15.75 -16.43
C ARG A 310 -1.89 14.86 -15.25
N VAL A 311 -2.14 15.46 -14.09
CA VAL A 311 -2.71 14.81 -12.91
C VAL A 311 -4.09 15.39 -12.68
N LEU A 312 -5.12 14.55 -12.65
CA LEU A 312 -6.51 15.01 -12.60
C LEU A 312 -7.14 14.74 -11.23
N VAL A 313 -7.93 15.69 -10.74
CA VAL A 313 -8.76 15.53 -9.55
C VAL A 313 -10.18 15.96 -9.88
N ALA A 314 -11.12 15.01 -9.88
CA ALA A 314 -12.54 15.32 -10.07
C ALA A 314 -13.14 15.89 -8.78
N THR A 315 -13.87 17.00 -8.89
CA THR A 315 -14.46 17.72 -7.77
C THR A 315 -15.72 18.48 -8.22
N ASP A 316 -16.69 18.62 -7.32
CA ASP A 316 -17.83 19.52 -7.43
C ASP A 316 -17.76 20.64 -6.38
N TRP A 317 -16.62 20.75 -5.70
CA TRP A 317 -16.32 21.67 -4.61
C TRP A 317 -17.16 21.50 -3.34
N SER A 318 -18.07 20.53 -3.27
CA SER A 318 -18.82 20.23 -2.05
C SER A 318 -17.92 19.67 -0.93
N SER A 319 -16.72 19.19 -1.28
CA SER A 319 -15.66 18.76 -0.37
C SER A 319 -14.29 19.29 -0.81
N ALA A 320 -13.55 19.93 0.10
CA ALA A 320 -12.17 20.38 -0.16
C ALA A 320 -11.11 19.31 0.12
N THR A 321 -11.47 18.20 0.78
CA THR A 321 -10.48 17.28 1.37
C THR A 321 -9.55 16.68 0.32
N VAL A 322 -10.11 16.10 -0.74
CA VAL A 322 -9.35 15.47 -1.81
C VAL A 322 -8.61 16.51 -2.67
N PRO A 323 -9.26 17.58 -3.17
CA PRO A 323 -8.58 18.64 -3.91
C PRO A 323 -7.40 19.25 -3.15
N LEU A 324 -7.58 19.58 -1.87
CA LEU A 324 -6.53 20.20 -1.05
C LEU A 324 -5.38 19.24 -0.76
N ALA A 325 -5.67 17.96 -0.47
CA ALA A 325 -4.65 16.96 -0.20
C ALA A 325 -3.72 16.76 -1.42
N ILE A 326 -4.31 16.63 -2.61
CA ILE A 326 -3.54 16.48 -3.85
C ILE A 326 -2.80 17.78 -4.20
N LEU A 327 -3.44 18.95 -4.04
CA LEU A 327 -2.80 20.23 -4.30
C LEU A 327 -1.57 20.47 -3.42
N ARG A 328 -1.67 20.16 -2.11
CA ARG A 328 -0.53 20.28 -1.18
C ARG A 328 0.63 19.39 -1.59
N ALA A 329 0.36 18.13 -1.91
CA ALA A 329 1.39 17.20 -2.35
C ALA A 329 2.02 17.64 -3.67
N TYR A 330 1.20 18.06 -4.63
CA TYR A 330 1.65 18.59 -5.92
C TYR A 330 2.58 19.79 -5.74
N ALA A 331 2.16 20.81 -4.98
CA ALA A 331 2.94 22.01 -4.73
C ALA A 331 4.26 21.74 -3.99
N GLN A 332 4.31 20.71 -3.14
CA GLN A 332 5.54 20.33 -2.42
C GLN A 332 6.50 19.50 -3.26
N MET A 333 5.99 18.64 -4.14
CA MET A 333 6.79 17.65 -4.86
C MET A 333 7.25 18.15 -6.23
N ILE A 334 6.39 18.88 -6.93
CA ILE A 334 6.57 19.27 -8.34
C ILE A 334 7.15 20.70 -8.42
N PRO A 335 8.34 20.89 -9.04
CA PRO A 335 8.91 22.21 -9.27
C PRO A 335 7.97 23.12 -10.10
N ALA A 336 7.97 24.42 -9.84
CA ALA A 336 7.07 25.38 -10.50
C ALA A 336 7.28 25.49 -12.03
N ASP A 337 8.48 25.15 -12.52
CA ASP A 337 8.84 25.13 -13.93
C ASP A 337 8.66 23.75 -14.59
N ALA A 338 8.20 22.74 -13.84
CA ALA A 338 8.02 21.39 -14.35
C ALA A 338 6.85 21.31 -15.36
N PRO A 339 6.97 20.47 -16.41
CA PRO A 339 5.94 20.34 -17.44
C PRO A 339 4.78 19.40 -17.01
N VAL A 340 4.25 19.61 -15.80
CA VAL A 340 3.21 18.80 -15.19
C VAL A 340 2.05 19.70 -14.77
N ASP A 341 0.85 19.45 -15.30
CA ASP A 341 -0.35 20.17 -14.90
C ASP A 341 -1.15 19.39 -13.85
N LEU A 342 -1.61 20.09 -12.82
CA LEU A 342 -2.70 19.65 -11.95
C LEU A 342 -4.03 20.21 -12.48
N VAL A 343 -4.95 19.31 -12.82
CA VAL A 343 -6.25 19.66 -13.40
C VAL A 343 -7.36 19.36 -12.40
N PHE A 344 -8.08 20.38 -11.96
CA PHE A 344 -9.36 20.20 -11.27
C PHE A 344 -10.47 20.03 -12.30
N ALA A 345 -11.03 18.82 -12.38
CA ALA A 345 -12.10 18.50 -13.30
C ALA A 345 -13.46 18.68 -12.61
N VAL A 346 -14.39 19.41 -13.23
CA VAL A 346 -15.73 19.69 -12.68
C VAL A 346 -16.85 19.09 -13.54
N PRO A 347 -17.98 18.63 -12.95
CA PRO A 347 -19.02 17.88 -13.68
C PRO A 347 -19.85 18.72 -14.65
N ARG A 348 -19.67 20.04 -14.65
CA ARG A 348 -20.40 21.03 -15.44
C ARG A 348 -19.43 21.91 -16.22
N ASP A 349 -19.94 22.83 -17.03
CA ASP A 349 -19.12 23.86 -17.64
C ASP A 349 -18.43 24.71 -16.55
N VAL A 350 -17.19 25.11 -16.82
CA VAL A 350 -16.39 25.93 -15.90
C VAL A 350 -17.02 27.31 -15.75
N THR A 351 -17.11 27.77 -14.51
CA THR A 351 -17.70 29.04 -14.09
C THR A 351 -16.70 29.84 -13.26
N ASP A 352 -16.98 31.12 -13.03
CA ASP A 352 -16.17 31.98 -12.18
C ASP A 352 -16.08 31.44 -10.73
N GLU A 353 -17.12 30.77 -10.24
CA GLU A 353 -17.15 30.14 -8.91
C GLU A 353 -16.08 29.04 -8.77
N ASP A 354 -15.82 28.26 -9.83
CA ASP A 354 -14.75 27.25 -9.78
C ASP A 354 -13.37 27.90 -9.66
N GLY A 355 -13.19 29.02 -10.37
CA GLY A 355 -11.98 29.83 -10.30
C GLY A 355 -11.75 30.38 -8.89
N GLU A 356 -12.81 30.85 -8.24
CA GLU A 356 -12.77 31.29 -6.84
C GLU A 356 -12.42 30.14 -5.89
N CYS A 357 -13.05 28.96 -6.04
CA CYS A 357 -12.74 27.78 -5.22
C CYS A 357 -11.26 27.36 -5.36
N ALA A 358 -10.74 27.26 -6.58
CA ALA A 358 -9.35 26.92 -6.81
C ALA A 358 -8.39 27.97 -6.25
N ARG A 359 -8.71 29.27 -6.40
CA ARG A 359 -7.93 30.37 -5.83
C ARG A 359 -7.84 30.27 -4.31
N VAL A 360 -8.95 29.98 -3.63
CA VAL A 360 -8.97 29.79 -2.17
C VAL A 360 -8.08 28.63 -1.74
N LEU A 361 -8.09 27.51 -2.48
CA LEU A 361 -7.21 26.38 -2.20
C LEU A 361 -5.73 26.76 -2.39
N LEU A 362 -5.40 27.49 -3.46
CA LEU A 362 -4.04 27.99 -3.71
C LEU A 362 -3.57 28.96 -2.62
N GLU A 363 -4.40 29.92 -2.23
CA GLU A 363 -4.10 30.86 -1.14
C GLU A 363 -3.87 30.15 0.20
N SER A 364 -4.54 29.01 0.42
CA SER A 364 -4.33 28.19 1.64
C SER A 364 -2.95 27.54 1.72
N LEU A 365 -2.18 27.52 0.62
CA LEU A 365 -0.79 27.05 0.60
C LEU A 365 0.21 28.11 1.08
N GLY A 366 -0.20 29.38 1.14
CA GLY A 366 0.70 30.51 1.39
C GLY A 366 1.51 30.89 0.14
N ASP A 367 2.69 31.48 0.35
CA ASP A 367 3.60 31.94 -0.72
C ASP A 367 4.36 30.76 -1.38
N VAL A 368 3.63 29.81 -1.98
CA VAL A 368 4.20 28.67 -2.70
C VAL A 368 3.94 28.85 -4.20
N GLU A 369 5.01 28.95 -4.99
CA GLU A 369 4.92 28.88 -6.45
C GLU A 369 4.60 27.43 -6.87
N THR A 370 3.58 27.26 -7.70
CA THR A 370 3.18 25.95 -8.23
C THR A 370 3.40 25.89 -9.73
N ALA A 371 3.60 24.69 -10.27
CA ALA A 371 3.46 24.46 -11.70
C ALA A 371 1.99 24.62 -12.13
N GLY A 372 1.68 24.34 -13.40
CA GLY A 372 0.37 24.62 -14.00
C GLY A 372 -0.80 24.04 -13.20
N VAL A 373 -1.67 24.89 -12.67
CA VAL A 373 -2.96 24.50 -12.07
C VAL A 373 -4.07 25.03 -12.95
N THR A 374 -4.91 24.13 -13.47
CA THR A 374 -6.00 24.47 -14.38
C THR A 374 -7.32 23.85 -13.92
N ILE A 375 -8.43 24.38 -14.44
CA ILE A 375 -9.77 23.88 -14.21
C ILE A 375 -10.38 23.53 -15.56
N GLU A 376 -10.98 22.35 -15.65
CA GLU A 376 -11.62 21.86 -16.87
C GLU A 376 -12.98 21.25 -16.57
N SER A 377 -13.92 21.34 -17.51
CA SER A 377 -15.13 20.52 -17.43
C SER A 377 -14.79 19.04 -17.65
N PHE A 378 -15.61 18.11 -17.14
CA PHE A 378 -15.46 16.68 -17.45
C PHE A 378 -15.46 16.42 -18.96
N ALA A 379 -16.21 17.22 -19.72
CA ALA A 379 -16.29 17.12 -21.17
C ALA A 379 -14.97 17.43 -21.87
N GLU A 380 -14.19 18.35 -21.33
CA GLU A 380 -12.85 18.72 -21.80
C GLU A 380 -11.80 17.76 -21.27
N ALA A 381 -11.84 17.47 -19.98
CA ALA A 381 -10.85 16.67 -19.28
C ALA A 381 -10.68 15.26 -19.87
N GLN A 382 -11.76 14.63 -20.30
CA GLN A 382 -11.75 13.30 -20.90
C GLN A 382 -11.15 13.23 -22.32
N ARG A 383 -10.93 14.38 -22.98
CA ARG A 383 -10.40 14.45 -24.37
C ARG A 383 -8.89 14.22 -24.43
N MET A 384 -8.20 14.37 -23.32
CA MET A 384 -6.76 14.16 -23.24
C MET A 384 -6.44 13.07 -22.21
N SER A 385 -5.30 12.43 -22.39
CA SER A 385 -4.77 11.46 -21.45
C SER A 385 -4.34 12.17 -20.15
N CYS A 386 -4.34 11.41 -19.05
CA CYS A 386 -3.79 11.82 -17.77
C CYS A 386 -2.89 10.70 -17.25
N TYR A 387 -1.88 11.09 -16.49
CA TYR A 387 -0.91 10.18 -15.88
C TYR A 387 -1.48 9.53 -14.61
N ALA A 388 -2.23 10.32 -13.84
CA ALA A 388 -3.04 9.86 -12.71
C ALA A 388 -4.35 10.64 -12.65
N ALA A 389 -5.37 10.03 -12.03
CA ALA A 389 -6.65 10.69 -11.79
C ALA A 389 -7.28 10.17 -10.49
N VAL A 390 -7.72 11.09 -9.63
CA VAL A 390 -8.63 10.81 -8.52
C VAL A 390 -10.04 11.18 -8.95
N VAL A 391 -10.94 10.20 -8.98
CA VAL A 391 -12.34 10.38 -9.37
C VAL A 391 -13.22 9.71 -8.32
N PRO A 392 -13.75 10.47 -7.34
CA PRO A 392 -14.69 9.93 -6.37
C PRO A 392 -15.91 9.27 -7.01
N GLN A 393 -16.26 8.06 -6.55
CA GLN A 393 -17.40 7.29 -7.05
C GLN A 393 -18.36 6.87 -5.93
N GLY A 394 -18.43 7.66 -4.85
CA GLY A 394 -19.30 7.40 -3.71
C GLY A 394 -18.79 6.33 -2.74
N ASN A 395 -17.51 5.94 -2.84
CA ASN A 395 -16.86 4.95 -1.98
C ASN A 395 -15.57 5.55 -1.37
N GLY A 396 -15.56 5.77 -0.05
CA GLY A 396 -14.43 6.37 0.67
C GLY A 396 -13.13 5.57 0.57
N ASP A 397 -13.17 4.25 0.73
CA ASP A 397 -11.99 3.39 0.65
C ASP A 397 -11.35 3.42 -0.75
N ALA A 398 -12.20 3.46 -1.78
CA ALA A 398 -11.75 3.59 -3.16
C ALA A 398 -11.09 4.95 -3.41
N VAL A 399 -11.67 6.03 -2.88
CA VAL A 399 -11.09 7.38 -2.95
C VAL A 399 -9.73 7.44 -2.24
N ILE A 400 -9.61 6.85 -1.05
CA ILE A 400 -8.33 6.80 -0.32
C ILE A 400 -7.27 6.06 -1.13
N THR A 401 -7.65 4.94 -1.74
CA THR A 401 -6.75 4.16 -2.60
C THR A 401 -6.30 4.97 -3.83
N GLU A 402 -7.22 5.71 -4.46
CA GLU A 402 -6.91 6.57 -5.60
C GLU A 402 -6.04 7.77 -5.21
N VAL A 403 -6.28 8.38 -4.05
CA VAL A 403 -5.42 9.44 -3.48
C VAL A 403 -4.01 8.89 -3.24
N ALA A 404 -3.88 7.75 -2.55
CA ALA A 404 -2.58 7.13 -2.30
C ALA A 404 -1.82 6.79 -3.60
N THR A 405 -2.54 6.26 -4.60
CA THR A 405 -1.98 5.97 -5.92
C THR A 405 -1.49 7.26 -6.60
N THR A 406 -2.28 8.33 -6.53
CA THR A 406 -1.93 9.62 -7.13
C THR A 406 -0.73 10.28 -6.43
N LEU A 407 -0.62 10.15 -5.11
CA LEU A 407 0.55 10.63 -4.35
C LEU A 407 1.83 9.88 -4.75
N ALA A 408 1.75 8.55 -4.91
CA ALA A 408 2.87 7.77 -5.42
C ALA A 408 3.26 8.18 -6.85
N THR A 409 2.27 8.48 -7.70
CA THR A 409 2.51 9.00 -9.04
C THR A 409 3.17 10.38 -9.01
N LEU A 410 2.74 11.29 -8.14
CA LEU A 410 3.36 12.61 -7.98
C LEU A 410 4.83 12.49 -7.56
N HIS A 411 5.15 11.56 -6.65
CA HIS A 411 6.53 11.28 -6.27
C HIS A 411 7.37 10.81 -7.46
N HIS A 412 6.83 9.87 -8.25
CA HIS A 412 7.49 9.40 -9.47
C HIS A 412 7.69 10.52 -10.51
N LEU A 413 6.67 11.36 -10.72
CA LEU A 413 6.76 12.52 -11.60
C LEU A 413 7.82 13.51 -11.10
N ALA A 414 7.89 13.76 -9.78
CA ALA A 414 8.89 14.63 -9.17
C ALA A 414 10.33 14.15 -9.43
N ASP A 415 10.58 12.85 -9.27
CA ASP A 415 11.88 12.26 -9.57
C ASP A 415 12.22 12.35 -11.06
N MET A 416 11.23 12.14 -11.93
CA MET A 416 11.40 12.18 -13.37
C MET A 416 11.68 13.61 -13.87
N VAL A 417 10.96 14.62 -13.39
CA VAL A 417 11.16 16.01 -13.85
C VAL A 417 12.47 16.62 -13.34
N ARG A 418 13.04 16.09 -12.27
CA ARG A 418 14.37 16.49 -11.75
C ARG A 418 15.52 15.91 -12.58
N ASP A 419 15.27 14.93 -13.43
CA ASP A 419 16.26 14.30 -14.31
C ASP A 419 15.90 14.53 -15.81
N PRO A 420 16.55 15.50 -16.47
CA PRO A 420 16.27 15.84 -17.87
C PRO A 420 16.48 14.68 -18.86
N GLU A 421 17.38 13.74 -18.56
CA GLU A 421 17.62 12.57 -19.43
C GLU A 421 16.47 11.59 -19.34
N ARG A 422 15.97 11.32 -18.12
CA ARG A 422 14.77 10.49 -17.89
C ARG A 422 13.51 11.10 -18.49
N LEU A 423 13.32 12.40 -18.29
CA LEU A 423 12.19 13.15 -18.85
C LEU A 423 12.14 13.06 -20.38
N GLY A 424 13.31 13.00 -21.04
CA GLY A 424 13.43 12.83 -22.49
C GLY A 424 13.08 11.43 -22.98
N GLN A 425 13.25 10.39 -22.15
CA GLN A 425 13.09 8.97 -22.51
C GLN A 425 11.68 8.43 -22.29
N GLU A 426 10.91 9.01 -21.37
CA GLU A 426 9.54 8.56 -21.07
C GLU A 426 8.55 9.05 -22.15
N PRO A 427 7.86 8.16 -22.88
CA PRO A 427 6.84 8.57 -23.83
C PRO A 427 5.69 9.26 -23.08
N ALA A 428 5.35 10.49 -23.49
CA ALA A 428 4.14 11.13 -22.97
C ALA A 428 2.94 10.19 -23.22
N PRO A 429 1.99 10.07 -22.28
CA PRO A 429 0.85 9.20 -22.46
C PRO A 429 0.14 9.57 -23.77
N SER A 430 -0.07 8.57 -24.63
CA SER A 430 -0.58 8.79 -25.99
C SER A 430 -1.77 9.74 -25.98
N GLY A 431 -1.68 10.86 -26.72
CA GLY A 431 -2.77 11.82 -26.82
C GLY A 431 -4.02 11.15 -27.38
N GLY A 432 -5.18 11.44 -26.79
CA GLY A 432 -6.46 10.91 -27.23
C GLY A 432 -7.44 10.65 -26.06
N PRO A 433 -8.71 10.35 -26.39
CA PRO A 433 -9.73 10.06 -25.40
C PRO A 433 -9.38 8.81 -24.60
N ASN A 434 -9.50 8.92 -23.27
CA ASN A 434 -9.30 7.81 -22.36
C ASN A 434 -10.67 7.23 -21.96
N ASP A 435 -11.07 6.12 -22.58
CA ASP A 435 -12.36 5.45 -22.32
C ASP A 435 -12.49 4.98 -20.86
N GLY A 436 -11.38 4.73 -20.18
CA GLY A 436 -11.34 4.41 -18.75
C GLY A 436 -11.69 5.63 -17.90
N LEU A 437 -11.03 6.76 -18.17
CA LEU A 437 -11.28 8.03 -17.49
C LEU A 437 -12.71 8.52 -17.76
N SER A 438 -13.17 8.45 -19.00
CA SER A 438 -14.52 8.87 -19.40
C SER A 438 -15.61 8.10 -18.63
N ARG A 439 -15.45 6.78 -18.50
CA ARG A 439 -16.36 5.95 -17.68
C ARG A 439 -16.31 6.31 -16.20
N ARG A 440 -15.12 6.64 -15.67
CA ARG A 440 -14.97 7.02 -14.27
C ARG A 440 -15.62 8.36 -13.97
N LEU A 441 -15.38 9.38 -14.81
CA LEU A 441 -16.00 10.71 -14.70
C LEU A 441 -17.53 10.63 -14.84
N ALA A 442 -18.05 9.79 -15.73
CA ALA A 442 -19.49 9.56 -15.85
C ALA A 442 -20.12 8.91 -14.60
N ALA A 443 -19.32 8.21 -13.79
CA ALA A 443 -19.74 7.58 -12.54
C ALA A 443 -19.37 8.41 -11.30
N TYR A 444 -18.93 9.65 -11.49
CA TYR A 444 -18.51 10.52 -10.40
C TYR A 444 -19.62 10.75 -9.38
N ARG A 445 -19.27 10.57 -8.10
CA ARG A 445 -20.09 10.88 -6.92
C ARG A 445 -19.15 11.29 -5.81
N GLU A 446 -19.30 12.52 -5.32
CA GLU A 446 -18.45 13.04 -4.25
C GLU A 446 -18.59 12.19 -2.97
N VAL A 447 -17.51 12.16 -2.17
CA VAL A 447 -17.48 11.45 -0.90
C VAL A 447 -17.11 12.43 0.20
N SER A 448 -17.96 12.56 1.22
CA SER A 448 -17.57 13.22 2.45
C SER A 448 -16.72 12.26 3.29
N LEU A 449 -15.41 12.52 3.34
CA LEU A 449 -14.48 11.77 4.19
C LEU A 449 -14.65 12.10 5.69
N ALA A 450 -15.50 13.07 6.04
CA ALA A 450 -15.80 13.44 7.43
C ALA A 450 -16.85 12.52 8.10
N SER A 451 -17.48 11.62 7.34
CA SER A 451 -18.53 10.72 7.82
C SER A 451 -18.13 9.22 7.83
N ALA A 452 -16.86 8.92 7.57
CA ALA A 452 -16.31 7.55 7.58
C ALA A 452 -15.67 7.21 8.92
#